data_AF-A0A914TYI4-F1
#
_entry.id   AF-A0A914TYI4-F1
#
_cell.length_a   1.000
_cell.length_b   1.000
_cell.length_c   1.000
_cell.angle_alpha   90.00
_cell.angle_beta   90.00
_cell.angle_gamma   90.00
#
_symmetry.space_group_name_H-M   'P 1'
#
loop_
_entity.id
_entity.type
_entity.pdbx_description
1 polymer ?
#
loop_
_entity_poly.entity_id
_entity_poly.type
_entity_poly.pdbx_seq_one_letter_code
_entity_poly.pdbx_strand_id
1 'polypeptide(L)'
;MQTHQGTTSFFTGLYGSSMILFKQRVDQLIQSHAYSFESYRPPKKMRVGVLPIVAQYENLAKHAEILFENSERRTDLEKWHEKLIDALFKGINNVAESPNSKSPPAVVRFENFHQLYLSLSALKIDCLDARRKQARKIYQSSIDDY
;
A
#
# COMPACT_ATOMS: atom_id res chain seq x y z
N MET A 1 5.07 -19.25 -50.98
CA MET A 1 5.42 -18.43 -49.79
C MET A 1 4.19 -17.63 -49.36
N GLN A 2 3.30 -18.17 -48.51
CA GLN A 2 2.23 -17.39 -47.86
C GLN A 2 1.76 -18.09 -46.57
N THR A 3 2.30 -17.72 -45.41
CA THR A 3 1.72 -18.06 -44.09
C THR A 3 1.97 -17.01 -42.99
N HIS A 4 2.60 -15.86 -43.27
CA HIS A 4 3.03 -14.93 -42.20
C HIS A 4 1.96 -13.93 -41.70
N GLN A 5 0.83 -13.73 -42.41
CA GLN A 5 -0.19 -12.75 -42.01
C GLN A 5 -1.19 -13.26 -40.96
N GLY A 6 -1.57 -14.54 -40.98
CA GLY A 6 -2.52 -15.12 -40.02
C GLY A 6 -1.93 -15.29 -38.61
N THR A 7 -0.66 -15.66 -38.52
CA THR A 7 0.02 -15.94 -37.25
C THR A 7 0.27 -14.67 -36.44
N THR A 8 0.64 -13.56 -37.10
CA THR A 8 0.86 -12.26 -36.46
C THR A 8 -0.43 -11.68 -35.86
N SER A 9 -1.58 -11.88 -36.53
CA SER A 9 -2.90 -11.45 -36.02
C SER A 9 -3.32 -12.25 -34.77
N PHE A 10 -3.10 -13.57 -34.79
CA PHE A 10 -3.37 -14.43 -33.63
C PHE A 10 -2.50 -14.09 -32.42
N PHE A 11 -1.19 -13.91 -32.61
CA PHE A 11 -0.27 -13.54 -31.52
C PHE A 11 -0.57 -12.14 -30.96
N THR A 12 -0.92 -11.17 -31.81
CA THR A 12 -1.37 -9.84 -31.35
C THR A 12 -2.64 -9.95 -30.51
N GLY A 13 -3.60 -10.78 -30.94
CA GLY A 13 -4.82 -11.05 -30.18
C GLY A 13 -4.55 -11.69 -28.82
N LEU A 14 -3.74 -12.76 -28.78
CA LEU A 14 -3.33 -13.42 -27.54
C LEU A 14 -2.60 -12.49 -26.59
N TYR A 15 -1.67 -11.68 -27.10
CA TYR A 15 -0.93 -10.69 -26.32
C TYR A 15 -1.88 -9.65 -25.70
N GLY A 16 -2.80 -9.10 -26.49
CA GLY A 16 -3.81 -8.16 -26.00
C GLY A 16 -4.69 -8.76 -24.89
N SER A 17 -5.20 -9.98 -25.08
CA SER A 17 -5.98 -10.66 -24.05
C SER A 17 -5.17 -10.95 -22.78
N SER A 18 -3.91 -11.36 -22.92
CA SER A 18 -3.02 -11.62 -21.78
C SER A 18 -2.73 -10.36 -20.98
N MET A 19 -2.55 -9.22 -21.66
CA MET A 19 -2.33 -7.92 -21.03
C MET A 19 -3.57 -7.45 -20.24
N ILE A 20 -4.77 -7.65 -20.79
CA ILE A 20 -6.02 -7.33 -20.08
C ILE A 20 -6.15 -8.16 -18.81
N LEU A 21 -5.91 -9.48 -18.90
CA LEU A 21 -5.95 -10.37 -17.74
C LEU A 21 -4.91 -9.97 -16.70
N PHE A 22 -3.69 -9.65 -17.12
CA PHE A 22 -2.65 -9.16 -16.23
C PHE A 22 -3.09 -7.88 -15.51
N LYS A 23 -3.62 -6.90 -16.24
CA LYS A 23 -4.13 -5.64 -15.64
C LYS A 23 -5.18 -5.93 -14.56
N GLN A 24 -6.19 -6.75 -14.89
CA GLN A 24 -7.26 -7.12 -13.95
C GLN A 24 -6.71 -7.83 -12.72
N ARG A 25 -5.70 -8.71 -12.88
CA ARG A 25 -5.08 -9.39 -11.74
C ARG A 25 -4.34 -8.44 -10.82
N VAL A 26 -3.63 -7.46 -11.37
CA VAL A 26 -2.96 -6.45 -10.52
C VAL A 26 -3.99 -5.59 -9.80
N ASP A 27 -5.05 -5.14 -10.48
CA ASP A 27 -6.12 -4.36 -9.84
C ASP A 27 -6.79 -5.13 -8.69
N GLN A 28 -7.06 -6.43 -8.89
CA GLN A 28 -7.57 -7.33 -7.84
C GLN A 28 -6.60 -7.47 -6.66
N LEU A 29 -5.30 -7.61 -6.94
CA LEU A 29 -4.26 -7.72 -5.92
C LEU A 29 -4.20 -6.45 -5.06
N ILE A 30 -4.19 -5.27 -5.68
CA ILE A 30 -4.19 -3.99 -4.97
C ILE A 30 -5.45 -3.81 -4.13
N GLN A 31 -6.62 -4.19 -4.67
CA GLN A 31 -7.88 -4.15 -3.92
C GLN A 31 -7.82 -5.09 -2.69
N SER A 32 -7.26 -6.28 -2.85
CA SER A 32 -7.09 -7.25 -1.77
C SER A 32 -6.15 -6.73 -0.67
N HIS A 33 -5.00 -6.15 -1.03
CA HIS A 33 -4.09 -5.54 -0.07
C HIS A 33 -4.73 -4.35 0.65
N ALA A 34 -5.39 -3.45 -0.07
CA ALA A 34 -6.09 -2.31 0.53
C ALA A 34 -7.14 -2.79 1.56
N TYR A 35 -7.96 -3.78 1.20
CA TYR A 35 -8.92 -4.36 2.13
C TYR A 35 -8.23 -5.00 3.35
N SER A 36 -7.15 -5.75 3.15
CA SER A 36 -6.40 -6.38 4.24
C SER A 36 -5.76 -5.36 5.19
N PHE A 37 -5.34 -4.20 4.68
CA PHE A 37 -4.78 -3.13 5.52
C PHE A 37 -5.87 -2.43 6.33
N GLU A 38 -6.97 -2.06 5.68
CA GLU A 38 -8.09 -1.35 6.33
C GLU A 38 -8.80 -2.23 7.40
N SER A 39 -8.96 -3.52 7.10
CA SER A 39 -9.63 -4.49 7.97
C SER A 39 -8.72 -5.18 8.98
N TYR A 40 -7.43 -4.82 9.03
CA TYR A 40 -6.46 -5.45 9.92
C TYR A 40 -6.89 -5.36 11.38
N ARG A 41 -6.87 -6.50 12.08
CA ARG A 41 -7.10 -6.57 13.52
C ARG A 41 -5.99 -7.37 14.20
N PRO A 42 -5.32 -6.82 15.22
CA PRO A 42 -4.32 -7.55 15.97
C PRO A 42 -4.98 -8.68 16.78
N PRO A 43 -4.21 -9.73 17.13
CA PRO A 43 -4.65 -10.73 18.10
C PRO A 43 -5.08 -10.08 19.42
N LYS A 44 -6.16 -10.61 20.03
CA LYS A 44 -6.74 -10.04 21.26
C LYS A 44 -5.73 -10.07 22.42
N LYS A 45 -5.73 -9.02 23.26
CA LYS A 45 -5.04 -8.93 24.57
C LYS A 45 -3.50 -8.78 24.54
N MET A 46 -2.92 -8.31 23.43
CA MET A 46 -1.47 -8.04 23.34
C MET A 46 -1.16 -6.55 23.37
N ARG A 47 0.05 -6.19 23.83
CA ARG A 47 0.62 -4.86 23.60
C ARG A 47 0.84 -4.72 22.09
N VAL A 48 0.20 -3.73 21.50
CA VAL A 48 0.32 -3.44 20.06
C VAL A 48 1.59 -2.63 19.88
N GLY A 49 2.54 -3.18 19.12
CA GLY A 49 3.72 -2.48 18.62
C GLY A 49 3.50 -1.97 17.19
N VAL A 50 4.58 -1.85 16.41
CA VAL A 50 4.49 -1.58 14.98
C VAL A 50 3.70 -2.68 14.28
N LEU A 51 2.66 -2.28 13.55
CA LEU A 51 1.74 -3.17 12.86
C LEU A 51 2.41 -3.77 11.62
N PRO A 52 2.24 -5.09 11.37
CA PRO A 52 2.80 -5.76 10.20
C PRO A 52 2.40 -5.14 8.86
N ILE A 53 1.22 -4.52 8.78
CA ILE A 53 0.71 -3.88 7.57
C ILE A 53 1.63 -2.74 7.07
N VAL A 54 2.36 -2.07 7.97
CA VAL A 54 3.32 -1.02 7.59
C VAL A 54 4.50 -1.63 6.81
N ALA A 55 5.08 -2.71 7.34
CA ALA A 55 6.17 -3.42 6.68
C ALA A 55 5.72 -4.13 5.39
N GLN A 56 4.49 -4.67 5.38
CA GLN A 56 3.91 -5.27 4.18
C GLN A 56 3.77 -4.25 3.04
N TYR A 57 3.27 -3.05 3.35
CA TYR A 57 3.22 -1.97 2.36
C TYR A 57 4.61 -1.58 1.87
N GLU A 58 5.58 -1.38 2.77
CA GLU A 58 6.94 -1.00 2.37
C GLU A 58 7.55 -2.01 1.40
N ASN A 59 7.40 -3.31 1.69
CA ASN A 59 7.87 -4.36 0.80
C ASN A 59 7.12 -4.34 -0.54
N LEU A 60 5.80 -4.24 -0.53
CA LEU A 60 5.00 -4.15 -1.76
C LEU A 60 5.45 -2.95 -2.61
N ALA A 61 5.61 -1.78 -1.99
CA ALA A 61 6.01 -0.55 -2.66
C ALA A 61 7.39 -0.69 -3.31
N LYS A 62 8.39 -1.27 -2.62
CA LYS A 62 9.72 -1.53 -3.20
C LYS A 62 9.63 -2.38 -4.47
N HIS A 63 8.89 -3.49 -4.42
CA HIS A 63 8.75 -4.36 -5.59
C HIS A 63 7.98 -3.69 -6.72
N ALA A 64 6.93 -2.93 -6.38
CA ALA A 64 6.12 -2.23 -7.37
C ALA A 64 6.92 -1.11 -8.07
N GLU A 65 7.67 -0.29 -7.33
CA GLU A 65 8.49 0.77 -7.95
C GLU A 65 9.56 0.17 -8.88
N ILE A 66 10.19 -0.96 -8.53
CA ILE A 66 11.13 -1.66 -9.42
C ILE A 66 10.42 -2.20 -10.67
N LEU A 67 9.26 -2.84 -10.50
CA LEU A 67 8.54 -3.48 -11.60
C LEU A 67 8.01 -2.48 -12.63
N PHE A 68 7.66 -1.27 -12.18
CA PHE A 68 6.97 -0.26 -13.00
C PHE A 68 7.80 0.99 -13.28
N GLU A 69 9.08 1.03 -12.92
CA GLU A 69 9.98 2.21 -13.04
C GLU A 69 9.88 2.93 -14.39
N ASN A 70 9.83 2.16 -15.48
CA ASN A 70 9.72 2.66 -16.86
C ASN A 70 8.45 2.18 -17.57
N SER A 71 7.42 1.84 -16.81
CA SER A 71 6.16 1.34 -17.37
C SER A 71 5.25 2.49 -17.77
N GLU A 72 4.55 2.33 -18.90
CA GLU A 72 3.41 3.19 -19.28
C GLU A 72 2.31 3.23 -18.21
N ARG A 73 2.34 2.32 -17.23
CA ARG A 73 1.40 2.22 -16.12
C ARG A 73 1.80 3.03 -14.88
N ARG A 74 2.78 3.95 -14.98
CA ARG A 74 3.22 4.76 -13.84
C ARG A 74 2.06 5.47 -13.12
N THR A 75 1.13 6.04 -13.87
CA THR A 75 -0.06 6.72 -13.32
C THR A 75 -1.03 5.76 -12.61
N ASP A 76 -1.14 4.50 -13.06
CA ASP A 76 -1.93 3.48 -12.35
C ASP A 76 -1.26 3.18 -10.99
N LEU A 77 0.07 3.04 -10.98
CA LEU A 77 0.84 2.77 -9.76
C LEU A 77 0.74 3.89 -8.72
N GLU A 78 0.80 5.15 -9.14
CA GLU A 78 0.61 6.29 -8.24
C GLU A 78 -0.76 6.25 -7.55
N LYS A 79 -1.83 5.97 -8.30
CA LYS A 79 -3.19 5.81 -7.74
C LYS A 79 -3.28 4.63 -6.77
N TRP A 80 -2.59 3.53 -7.06
CA TRP A 80 -2.55 2.39 -6.17
C TRP A 80 -1.83 2.71 -4.87
N HIS A 81 -0.72 3.46 -4.92
CA HIS A 81 -0.02 3.92 -3.73
C HIS A 81 -0.91 4.78 -2.84
N GLU A 82 -1.58 5.78 -3.40
CA GLU A 82 -2.52 6.63 -2.66
C GLU A 82 -3.59 5.78 -1.96
N LYS A 83 -4.20 4.84 -2.70
CA LYS A 83 -5.22 3.94 -2.18
C LYS A 83 -4.72 3.05 -1.04
N LEU A 84 -3.52 2.48 -1.18
CA LEU A 84 -2.93 1.61 -0.16
C LEU A 84 -2.56 2.39 1.11
N ILE A 85 -2.03 3.60 0.96
CA ILE A 85 -1.72 4.47 2.09
C ILE A 85 -2.99 4.91 2.82
N ASP A 86 -4.05 5.27 2.09
CA ASP A 86 -5.33 5.61 2.70
C ASP A 86 -5.90 4.43 3.51
N ALA A 87 -5.77 3.21 2.98
CA ALA A 87 -6.15 2.00 3.70
C ALA A 87 -5.29 1.74 4.95
N LEU A 88 -3.97 1.97 4.89
CA LEU A 88 -3.09 1.87 6.06
C LEU A 88 -3.46 2.88 7.15
N PHE A 89 -3.73 4.13 6.78
CA PHE A 89 -4.14 5.16 7.73
C PHE A 89 -5.40 4.76 8.48
N LYS A 90 -6.39 4.23 7.76
CA LYS A 90 -7.61 3.70 8.38
C LYS A 90 -7.32 2.49 9.26
N GLY A 91 -6.52 1.54 8.77
CA GLY A 91 -6.13 0.34 9.52
C GLY A 91 -5.46 0.67 10.85
N ILE A 92 -4.48 1.59 10.83
CA ILE A 92 -3.77 2.04 12.04
C ILE A 92 -4.76 2.69 13.03
N ASN A 93 -5.64 3.59 12.56
CA ASN A 93 -6.62 4.24 13.43
C ASN A 93 -7.65 3.26 14.00
N ASN A 94 -8.14 2.32 13.19
CA ASN A 94 -9.04 1.25 13.61
C ASN A 94 -8.43 0.39 14.74
N VAL A 95 -7.12 0.14 14.67
CA VAL A 95 -6.41 -0.56 15.74
C VAL A 95 -6.21 0.32 16.97
N ALA A 96 -5.84 1.58 16.80
CA ALA A 96 -5.68 2.53 17.89
C ALA A 96 -6.97 2.71 18.70
N GLU A 97 -8.12 2.74 18.03
CA GLU A 97 -9.45 2.88 18.64
C GLU A 97 -10.06 1.54 19.08
N SER A 98 -9.34 0.43 18.88
CA SER A 98 -9.87 -0.88 19.20
C SER A 98 -10.02 -1.08 20.71
N PRO A 99 -11.21 -1.46 21.22
CA PRO A 99 -11.41 -1.74 22.64
C PRO A 99 -10.64 -2.97 23.14
N ASN A 100 -10.04 -3.75 22.21
CA ASN A 100 -9.28 -4.95 22.53
C ASN A 100 -7.76 -4.70 22.66
N SER A 101 -7.29 -3.47 22.38
CA SER A 101 -5.89 -3.08 22.51
C SER A 101 -5.53 -2.84 23.98
N LYS A 102 -4.38 -3.35 24.43
CA LYS A 102 -3.80 -2.98 25.73
C LYS A 102 -2.92 -1.74 25.66
N SER A 103 -2.58 -1.28 24.46
CA SER A 103 -1.80 -0.06 24.24
C SER A 103 -2.76 1.15 24.15
N PRO A 104 -2.44 2.30 24.80
CA PRO A 104 -3.18 3.53 24.63
C PRO A 104 -3.25 3.95 23.14
N PRO A 105 -4.37 4.55 22.67
CA PRO A 105 -4.51 4.97 21.27
C PRO A 105 -3.37 5.89 20.80
N ALA A 106 -2.92 6.83 21.65
CA ALA A 106 -1.81 7.73 21.36
C ALA A 106 -0.50 6.96 21.09
N VAL A 107 -0.18 5.95 21.90
CA VAL A 107 1.02 5.09 21.70
C VAL A 107 0.93 4.32 20.39
N VAL A 108 -0.24 3.75 20.08
CA VAL A 108 -0.44 3.02 18.82
C VAL A 108 -0.24 3.95 17.62
N ARG A 109 -0.83 5.15 17.65
CA ARG A 109 -0.67 6.14 16.58
C ARG A 109 0.78 6.61 16.47
N PHE A 110 1.42 6.93 17.59
CA PHE A 110 2.81 7.36 17.63
C PHE A 110 3.75 6.36 16.96
N GLU A 111 3.80 5.12 17.44
CA GLU A 111 4.74 4.11 16.94
C GLU A 111 4.51 3.81 15.45
N ASN A 112 3.24 3.69 15.04
CA ASN A 112 2.89 3.27 13.68
C ASN A 112 3.02 4.38 12.65
N PHE A 113 2.58 5.60 12.97
CA PHE A 113 2.74 6.72 12.05
C PHE A 113 4.20 7.21 11.99
N HIS A 114 4.97 7.05 13.06
CA HIS A 114 6.41 7.27 13.02
C HIS A 114 7.09 6.27 12.08
N GLN A 115 6.82 4.97 12.23
CA GLN A 115 7.38 3.96 11.32
C GLN A 115 6.96 4.20 9.87
N LEU A 116 5.67 4.50 9.63
CA LEU A 116 5.18 4.80 8.29
C LEU A 116 5.87 6.03 7.68
N TYR A 117 6.10 7.08 8.47
CA TYR A 117 6.87 8.24 8.03
C TYR A 117 8.30 7.88 7.61
N LEU A 118 8.98 7.01 8.36
CA LEU A 118 10.33 6.54 8.02
C LEU A 118 10.30 5.74 6.71
N SER A 119 9.38 4.77 6.57
CA SER A 119 9.23 3.98 5.35
C SER A 119 8.95 4.86 4.13
N LEU A 120 8.03 5.83 4.23
CA LEU A 120 7.74 6.77 3.15
C LEU A 120 8.92 7.68 2.81
N SER A 121 9.71 8.09 3.80
CA SER A 121 10.91 8.90 3.59
C SER A 121 12.03 8.12 2.91
N ALA A 122 12.12 6.82 3.16
CA ALA A 122 13.06 5.94 2.49
C ALA A 122 12.65 5.63 1.04
N LEU A 123 11.35 5.41 0.79
CA LEU A 123 10.81 5.11 -0.53
C LEU A 123 10.87 6.29 -1.50
N LYS A 124 10.69 7.53 -1.00
CA LYS A 124 10.73 8.77 -1.82
C LYS A 124 9.79 8.75 -3.02
N ILE A 125 8.57 8.24 -2.85
CA ILE A 125 7.53 8.24 -3.88
C ILE A 125 6.82 9.59 -3.86
N ASP A 126 6.94 10.36 -4.94
CA ASP A 126 6.50 11.75 -5.01
C ASP A 126 4.99 11.94 -4.74
N CYS A 127 4.13 11.08 -5.28
CA CYS A 127 2.68 11.19 -5.06
C CYS A 127 2.27 11.02 -3.58
N LEU A 128 3.15 10.48 -2.74
CA LEU A 128 2.89 10.24 -1.31
C LEU A 128 3.39 11.35 -0.40
N ASP A 129 3.92 12.45 -0.95
CA ASP A 129 4.52 13.51 -0.13
C ASP A 129 3.54 14.16 0.84
N ALA A 130 2.30 14.37 0.41
CA ALA A 130 1.24 14.87 1.28
C ALA A 130 0.96 13.90 2.44
N ARG A 131 0.90 12.60 2.15
CA ARG A 131 0.67 11.55 3.15
C ARG A 131 1.85 11.38 4.10
N ARG A 132 3.08 11.51 3.60
CA ARG A 132 4.30 11.53 4.43
C ARG A 132 4.26 12.69 5.45
N LYS A 133 3.91 13.90 5.00
CA LYS A 133 3.74 15.06 5.89
C LYS A 133 2.58 14.86 6.87
N GLN A 134 1.50 14.23 6.45
CA GLN A 134 0.36 13.90 7.31
C GLN A 134 0.75 12.89 8.40
N ALA A 135 1.43 11.80 8.05
CA ALA A 135 1.95 10.82 9.01
C ALA A 135 2.86 11.50 10.05
N ARG A 136 3.71 12.44 9.59
CA ARG A 136 4.54 13.24 10.48
C ARG A 136 3.75 14.03 11.51
N LYS A 137 2.74 14.77 11.07
CA LYS A 137 1.88 15.54 11.97
C LYS A 137 1.21 14.66 13.02
N ILE A 138 0.69 13.51 12.61
CA ILE A 138 -0.04 12.60 13.51
C ILE A 138 0.87 12.01 14.58
N TYR A 139 2.06 11.51 14.22
CA TYR A 139 2.94 10.95 15.26
C TYR A 139 3.46 12.05 16.20
N GLN A 140 3.72 13.26 15.69
CA GLN A 140 4.15 14.39 16.53
C GLN A 140 3.07 14.79 17.53
N SER A 141 1.82 14.95 17.10
CA SER A 141 0.72 15.25 18.02
C SER A 141 0.46 14.13 19.02
N SER A 142 0.71 12.87 18.62
CA SER A 142 0.55 11.72 19.52
C SER A 142 1.64 11.64 20.61
N ILE A 143 2.78 12.33 20.43
CA ILE A 143 3.80 12.49 21.48
C ILE A 143 3.32 13.47 22.54
N ASP A 144 2.67 14.57 22.12
CA ASP A 144 2.18 15.60 23.04
C ASP A 144 1.05 15.07 23.94
N ASP A 145 0.32 14.05 23.46
CA ASP A 145 -0.76 13.36 24.17
C ASP A 145 -0.30 12.16 25.03
N TYR A 146 1.01 11.82 25.03
CA TYR A 146 1.61 10.70 25.77
C TYR A 146 2.11 11.11 27.16
#